data_AF-A0A0A1YGP0-F1
#
_entry.id   AF-A0A0A1YGP0-F1
#
_cell.length_a   1.000
_cell.length_b   1.000
_cell.length_c   1.000
_cell.angle_alpha   90.00
_cell.angle_beta   90.00
_cell.angle_gamma   90.00
#
_symmetry.space_group_name_H-M   'P 1'
#
loop_
_entity.id
_entity.type
_entity.pdbx_description
1 polymer ?
#
loop_
_entity_poly.entity_id
_entity_poly.type
_entity_poly.pdbx_seq_one_letter_code
_entity_poly.pdbx_strand_id
1 'polypeptide(L)'
;MEDAAKTILWPVLRELMITYPDIKTDITLDYGLTDIVAERFDAGVRLGEDVDKDMIALRISPDIPMAIVGASSYFDKAMSELTVARPYTPATLPRKSMG
;
A
#
# COMPACT_ATOMS: atom_id res chain seq x y z
N MET A 1 -4.49 1.37 2.18
CA MET A 1 -5.28 0.63 1.17
C MET A 1 -5.69 1.46 -0.04
N GLU A 2 -5.85 2.79 0.08
CA GLU A 2 -6.21 3.64 -1.08
C GLU A 2 -5.30 3.46 -2.30
N ASP A 3 -3.99 3.31 -2.07
CA ASP A 3 -3.02 3.08 -3.15
C ASP A 3 -3.30 1.76 -3.89
N ALA A 4 -3.47 0.65 -3.17
CA ALA A 4 -3.77 -0.66 -3.76
C ALA A 4 -5.06 -0.65 -4.60
N ALA A 5 -6.10 0.06 -4.18
CA ALA A 5 -7.32 0.18 -4.96
C ALA A 5 -7.08 0.86 -6.31
N LYS A 6 -6.24 1.90 -6.35
CA LYS A 6 -5.93 2.66 -7.57
C LYS A 6 -4.90 1.96 -8.47
N THR A 7 -3.87 1.38 -7.88
CA THR A 7 -2.69 0.88 -8.62
C THR A 7 -2.81 -0.60 -8.98
N ILE A 8 -3.54 -1.40 -8.18
CA ILE A 8 -3.68 -2.85 -8.40
C ILE A 8 -5.09 -3.18 -8.91
N LEU A 9 -6.15 -2.77 -8.19
CA LEU A 9 -7.52 -3.17 -8.53
C LEU A 9 -8.09 -2.43 -9.74
N TRP A 10 -7.99 -1.09 -9.78
CA TRP A 10 -8.63 -0.28 -10.82
C TRP A 10 -8.25 -0.65 -12.26
N PRO A 11 -6.97 -0.95 -12.58
CA PRO A 11 -6.60 -1.37 -13.94
C PRO A 11 -7.36 -2.62 -14.39
N VAL A 12 -7.50 -3.61 -13.50
CA VAL A 12 -8.19 -4.88 -13.78
C VAL A 12 -9.70 -4.70 -13.81
N LEU A 13 -10.26 -3.96 -12.84
CA LEU A 13 -11.71 -3.73 -12.76
C LEU A 13 -12.22 -2.93 -13.96
N ARG A 14 -11.44 -1.95 -14.44
CA ARG A 14 -11.78 -1.20 -15.65
C ARG A 14 -11.95 -2.13 -16.84
N GLU A 15 -11.01 -3.04 -17.05
CA GLU A 15 -11.07 -4.01 -18.15
C GLU A 15 -12.25 -4.97 -17.96
N LEU A 16 -12.42 -5.51 -16.75
CA LEU A 16 -13.51 -6.42 -16.40
C LEU A 16 -14.89 -5.82 -16.72
N MET A 17 -15.15 -4.57 -16.32
CA MET A 17 -16.45 -3.93 -16.55
C MET A 17 -16.71 -3.65 -18.04
N ILE A 18 -15.67 -3.45 -18.85
CA ILE A 18 -15.81 -3.30 -20.30
C ILE A 18 -16.13 -4.65 -20.93
N THR A 19 -15.45 -5.72 -20.51
CA THR A 19 -15.65 -7.08 -21.05
C THR A 19 -16.98 -7.69 -20.59
N TYR A 20 -17.42 -7.38 -19.38
CA TYR A 20 -18.62 -7.94 -18.74
C TYR A 20 -19.52 -6.82 -18.19
N PRO A 21 -20.28 -6.13 -19.07
CA PRO A 21 -21.07 -4.95 -18.69
C PRO A 21 -22.21 -5.24 -17.70
N ASP A 22 -22.61 -6.50 -17.58
CA ASP A 22 -23.65 -6.92 -16.63
C ASP A 22 -23.13 -7.03 -15.18
N ILE A 23 -21.81 -7.05 -15.00
CA ILE A 23 -21.19 -7.06 -13.66
C ILE A 23 -21.21 -5.64 -13.10
N LYS A 24 -21.89 -5.46 -11.97
CA LYS A 24 -21.84 -4.22 -11.18
C LYS A 24 -20.81 -4.38 -10.08
N THR A 25 -19.89 -3.43 -9.99
CA THR A 25 -18.86 -3.42 -8.96
C THR A 25 -19.12 -2.27 -7.98
N ASP A 26 -18.97 -2.56 -6.70
CA ASP A 26 -18.95 -1.57 -5.62
C ASP A 26 -17.65 -1.74 -4.84
N ILE A 27 -16.97 -0.63 -4.54
CA ILE A 27 -15.66 -0.62 -3.89
C ILE A 27 -15.72 0.33 -2.72
N THR A 28 -15.59 -0.24 -1.52
CA THR A 28 -15.45 0.52 -0.28
C THR A 28 -14.01 0.44 0.21
N LEU A 29 -13.47 1.58 0.62
CA LEU A 29 -12.18 1.69 1.28
C LEU A 29 -12.42 1.83 2.78
N ASP A 30 -12.01 0.81 3.53
CA ASP A 30 -12.05 0.80 4.99
C ASP A 30 -10.64 0.56 5.53
N TYR A 31 -10.28 1.26 6.60
CA TYR A 31 -9.01 1.13 7.30
C TYR A 31 -9.09 0.16 8.49
N GLY A 32 -10.30 -0.31 8.84
CA GLY A 32 -10.53 -1.31 9.86
C GLY A 32 -10.37 -2.75 9.36
N LEU A 33 -10.22 -3.68 10.31
CA LEU A 33 -10.37 -5.11 10.08
C LEU A 33 -11.85 -5.49 10.07
N THR A 34 -12.62 -4.82 9.21
CA THR A 34 -14.08 -4.99 9.12
C THR A 34 -14.40 -6.43 8.73
N ASP A 35 -15.38 -7.04 9.40
CA ASP A 35 -15.89 -8.36 9.03
C ASP A 35 -16.66 -8.22 7.71
N ILE A 36 -15.94 -8.50 6.62
CA ILE A 36 -16.46 -8.36 5.26
C ILE A 36 -17.64 -9.29 5.00
N VAL A 37 -17.75 -10.41 5.73
CA VAL A 37 -18.85 -11.37 5.58
C VAL A 37 -20.10 -10.81 6.23
N ALA A 38 -19.98 -10.30 7.46
CA ALA A 38 -21.09 -9.65 8.15
C ALA A 38 -21.61 -8.42 7.39
N GLU A 39 -20.70 -7.67 6.78
CA GLU A 39 -21.01 -6.47 5.97
C GLU A 39 -21.39 -6.79 4.51
N ARG A 40 -21.53 -8.08 4.15
CA ARG A 40 -22.02 -8.55 2.84
C ARG A 40 -21.13 -8.17 1.65
N PHE A 41 -19.83 -8.01 1.86
CA PHE A 41 -18.87 -7.95 0.77
C PHE A 41 -18.52 -9.36 0.29
N ASP A 42 -18.29 -9.50 -1.02
CA ASP A 42 -17.91 -10.79 -1.62
C ASP A 42 -16.41 -11.10 -1.44
N ALA A 43 -15.56 -10.07 -1.30
CA ALA A 43 -14.12 -10.20 -1.16
C ALA A 43 -13.50 -8.98 -0.46
N GLY A 44 -12.30 -9.17 0.11
CA GLY A 44 -11.50 -8.11 0.71
C GLY A 44 -10.06 -8.15 0.22
N VAL A 45 -9.43 -6.97 0.14
CA VAL A 45 -7.99 -6.84 -0.11
C VAL A 45 -7.33 -6.34 1.17
N ARG A 46 -6.32 -7.07 1.65
CA ARG A 46 -5.58 -6.77 2.88
C ARG A 46 -4.08 -7.04 2.67
N LEU A 47 -3.24 -6.53 3.58
CA LEU A 47 -1.87 -7.03 3.68
C LEU A 47 -1.90 -8.49 4.09
N GLY A 48 -0.97 -9.31 3.56
CA GLY A 48 -1.00 -10.76 3.76
C GLY A 48 -0.98 -11.18 5.23
N GLU A 49 -0.35 -10.39 6.09
CA GLU A 49 -0.30 -10.57 7.55
C GLU A 49 -1.64 -10.28 8.27
N ASP A 50 -2.54 -9.53 7.64
CA ASP A 50 -3.84 -9.10 8.18
C ASP A 50 -5.03 -9.95 7.68
N VAL A 51 -4.76 -11.02 6.92
CA VAL A 51 -5.80 -11.93 6.45
C VAL A 51 -6.22 -12.87 7.58
N ASP A 52 -7.53 -12.99 7.79
CA ASP A 52 -8.08 -13.86 8.85
C ASP A 52 -7.83 -15.34 8.52
N LYS A 53 -7.66 -16.16 9.56
CA LYS A 53 -7.28 -17.58 9.44
C LYS A 53 -8.31 -18.42 8.69
N ASP A 54 -9.57 -18.00 8.73
CA ASP A 54 -10.68 -18.71 8.11
C ASP A 54 -10.93 -18.26 6.66
N MET A 55 -10.12 -17.33 6.13
CA MET A 55 -10.24 -16.84 4.74
C MET A 55 -9.24 -17.52 3.80
N ILE A 56 -9.70 -17.79 2.57
CA ILE A 56 -8.83 -18.21 1.47
C ILE A 56 -8.25 -16.96 0.80
N ALA A 57 -6.93 -16.83 0.80
CA ALA A 57 -6.22 -15.68 0.25
C ALA A 57 -5.58 -15.98 -1.11
N LEU A 58 -5.68 -15.03 -2.04
CA LEU A 58 -4.90 -15.02 -3.28
C LEU A 58 -3.97 -13.81 -3.29
N ARG A 59 -2.72 -14.04 -3.71
CA ARG A 59 -1.73 -12.97 -3.86
C ARG A 59 -2.00 -12.20 -5.15
N ILE A 60 -2.23 -10.89 -5.03
CA ILE A 60 -2.55 -10.02 -6.17
C ILE A 60 -1.41 -9.06 -6.57
N SER A 61 -0.33 -9.00 -5.79
CA SER A 61 0.85 -8.18 -6.08
C SER A 61 2.15 -8.79 -5.58
N PRO A 62 3.32 -8.30 -6.07
CA PRO A 62 4.60 -8.52 -5.40
C PRO A 62 4.64 -7.95 -3.98
N ASP A 63 5.69 -8.28 -3.22
CA ASP A 63 5.92 -7.70 -1.90
C ASP A 63 6.15 -6.20 -2.07
N ILE A 64 5.59 -5.40 -1.18
CA ILE A 64 5.73 -3.94 -1.23
C ILE A 64 7.01 -3.60 -0.45
N PRO A 65 8.11 -3.18 -1.12
CA PRO A 65 9.33 -2.85 -0.41
C PRO A 65 9.15 -1.54 0.36
N MET A 66 9.62 -1.52 1.60
CA MET A 66 9.69 -0.29 2.39
C MET A 66 10.85 0.57 1.89
N ALA A 67 10.56 1.83 1.57
CA ALA A 67 11.56 2.80 1.14
C ALA A 67 11.42 4.11 1.93
N ILE A 68 12.56 4.73 2.22
CA ILE A 68 12.59 6.08 2.79
C ILE A 68 12.71 7.06 1.63
N VAL A 69 11.77 8.00 1.55
CA VAL A 69 11.74 9.04 0.53
C VAL A 69 11.71 10.41 1.18
N GLY A 70 12.21 11.42 0.46
CA GLY A 70 12.26 12.80 0.92
C GLY A 70 12.48 13.75 -0.25
N ALA A 71 12.18 15.03 -0.05
CA ALA A 71 12.45 16.05 -1.06
C ALA A 71 13.97 16.13 -1.33
N SER A 72 14.36 16.29 -2.59
CA SER A 72 15.79 16.44 -2.94
C SER A 72 16.48 17.50 -2.09
N SER A 73 15.84 18.66 -1.93
CA SER A 73 16.36 19.79 -1.14
C SER A 73 16.58 19.45 0.34
N TYR A 74 15.81 18.53 0.90
CA TYR A 74 16.00 18.05 2.27
C TYR A 74 17.31 17.26 2.38
N PHE A 75 17.57 16.39 1.40
CA PHE A 75 18.83 15.65 1.34
C PHE A 75 19.99 16.56 0.98
N ASP A 76 19.85 17.49 0.03
CA ASP A 76 20.92 18.41 -0.35
C ASP A 76 21.38 19.28 0.83
N LYS A 77 20.44 19.73 1.68
CA LYS A 77 20.76 20.48 2.91
C LYS A 77 21.36 19.60 3.99
N ALA A 78 20.91 18.35 4.13
CA ALA A 78 21.51 17.39 5.07
C ALA A 78 22.90 16.90 4.61
N MET A 79 23.15 16.87 3.30
CA MET A 79 24.38 16.37 2.69
C MET A 79 25.51 17.41 2.61
N SER A 80 25.25 18.70 2.88
CA SER A 80 26.34 19.67 3.09
C SER A 80 27.14 19.39 4.37
N GLU A 81 26.59 18.59 5.29
CA GLU A 81 27.28 18.15 6.52
C GLU A 81 27.76 16.68 6.47
N LEU A 82 27.32 15.89 5.49
CA LEU A 82 27.66 14.46 5.37
C LEU A 82 27.90 14.08 3.90
N THR A 83 29.17 14.14 3.49
CA THR A 83 29.60 13.50 2.23
C THR A 83 29.69 11.99 2.44
N VAL A 84 28.73 11.22 1.90
CA VAL A 84 28.93 9.92 1.22
C VAL A 84 27.56 9.30 0.89
N ALA A 85 27.35 9.02 -0.40
CA ALA A 85 26.25 8.20 -0.90
C ALA A 85 26.40 6.76 -0.40
N ARG A 86 25.65 6.39 0.65
CA ARG A 86 25.41 4.99 1.04
C ARG A 86 23.90 4.78 1.19
N PRO A 87 23.37 3.60 0.84
CA PRO A 87 21.95 3.29 1.06
C PRO A 87 21.62 3.44 2.55
N TYR A 88 20.64 4.30 2.85
CA TYR A 88 20.20 4.53 4.22
C TYR A 88 19.40 3.31 4.71
N THR A 89 19.80 2.78 5.86
CA THR A 89 18.95 1.85 6.63
C THR A 89 18.19 2.66 7.67
N PRO A 90 17.09 2.15 8.28
CA PRO A 90 16.39 2.84 9.36
C PRO A 90 17.30 3.32 10.50
N ALA A 91 18.45 2.65 10.70
CA ALA A 91 19.45 3.02 11.70
C ALA A 91 20.30 4.26 11.35
N THR A 92 20.42 4.63 10.07
CA THR A 92 21.29 5.72 9.61
C THR A 92 20.55 7.01 9.28
N LEU A 93 19.24 7.06 9.53
CA LEU A 93 18.47 8.29 9.36
C LEU A 93 18.78 9.31 10.46
N PRO A 94 18.97 10.60 10.12
CA PRO A 94 19.17 11.64 11.11
C PRO A 94 17.92 11.74 12.01
N ARG A 95 18.12 11.55 13.32
CA ARG A 95 17.05 11.73 14.31
C ARG A 95 16.79 13.21 14.47
N LYS A 96 15.56 13.65 14.22
CA LYS A 96 15.14 15.00 14.58
C LYS A 96 15.25 15.13 16.10
N SER A 97 16.06 16.08 16.59
CA SER A 97 16.12 16.39 18.02
C SER A 97 14.74 16.89 18.45
N MET A 98 14.06 16.09 19.28
CA MET A 98 12.87 16.54 19.99
C MET A 98 13.35 17.51 21.08
N GLY A 99 13.17 18.80 20.81
CA GLY A 99 13.15 19.85 21.82
C GLY A 99 11.73 20.13 22.27
#